data_AF-A0A964PN13-F1
#
_entry.id   AF-A0A964PN13-F1
#
_cell.length_a   1.000
_cell.length_b   1.000
_cell.length_c   1.000
_cell.angle_alpha   90.00
_cell.angle_beta   90.00
_cell.angle_gamma   90.00
#
_symmetry.space_group_name_H-M   'P 1'
#
loop_
_entity.id
_entity.type
_entity.pdbx_description
1 polymer ?
#
loop_
_entity_poly.entity_id
_entity_poly.type
_entity_poly.pdbx_seq_one_letter_code
_entity_poly.pdbx_strand_id
1 'polypeptide(L)'
;MPVVVSPFVVAASYADAFKAVGTCISVGVNMTDRLVDAFRFARANALLCTSSYPLHFAGALQQRGIDPRTLGLKRIFGGGEPGAAIPSVRQQIEDTFDCRLFEVSGNGDYSGLAWAEC
;
A
#
# COMPACT_ATOMS: atom_id res chain seq x y z
N MET A 1 -17.03 0.77 30.20
CA MET A 1 -16.24 0.11 29.13
C MET A 1 -16.47 0.87 27.84
N PRO A 2 -15.43 1.26 27.10
CA PRO A 2 -15.63 1.78 25.76
C PRO A 2 -16.09 0.63 24.85
N VAL A 3 -17.12 0.89 24.06
CA VAL A 3 -17.58 -0.01 22.99
C VAL A 3 -17.11 0.60 21.69
N VAL A 4 -16.21 -0.11 21.00
CA VAL A 4 -15.60 0.32 19.74
C VAL A 4 -16.16 -0.56 18.62
N VAL A 5 -16.71 0.07 17.59
CA VAL A 5 -17.16 -0.59 16.35
C VAL A 5 -16.30 -0.03 15.21
N SER A 6 -15.53 -0.90 14.55
CA SER A 6 -14.67 -0.50 13.43
C SER A 6 -14.75 -1.51 12.28
N PRO A 7 -15.01 -1.07 11.03
CA PRO A 7 -15.08 -1.99 9.90
C PRO A 7 -13.71 -2.27 9.26
N PHE A 8 -12.69 -1.42 9.42
CA PHE A 8 -11.29 -1.62 8.99
C PHE A 8 -10.40 -0.52 9.62
N VAL A 9 -9.43 -0.87 10.47
CA VAL A 9 -8.56 0.10 11.20
C VAL A 9 -7.22 0.35 10.49
N VAL A 10 -6.75 -0.59 9.66
CA VAL A 10 -5.34 -0.63 9.24
C VAL A 10 -4.88 0.62 8.49
N ALA A 11 -5.62 1.12 7.49
CA ALA A 11 -5.20 2.30 6.73
C ALA A 11 -5.33 3.62 7.53
N ALA A 12 -6.29 3.70 8.45
CA ALA A 12 -6.46 4.87 9.32
C ALA A 12 -5.31 5.00 10.33
N SER A 13 -4.73 3.87 10.79
CA SER A 13 -3.52 3.85 11.63
C SER A 13 -2.32 4.53 10.96
N TYR A 14 -2.28 4.56 9.62
CA TYR A 14 -1.23 5.22 8.85
C TYR A 14 -1.54 6.68 8.53
N ALA A 15 -2.74 7.19 8.82
CA ALA A 15 -3.16 8.52 8.40
C ALA A 15 -2.26 9.63 8.96
N ASP A 16 -1.89 9.54 10.24
CA ASP A 16 -1.01 10.56 10.86
C ASP A 16 0.45 10.40 10.40
N ALA A 17 0.92 9.17 10.19
CA ALA A 17 2.22 8.94 9.55
C ALA A 17 2.25 9.53 8.12
N PHE A 18 1.19 9.35 7.34
CA PHE A 18 1.11 9.93 6.00
C PHE A 18 1.12 11.45 6.01
N LYS A 19 0.44 12.10 6.96
CA LYS A 19 0.52 13.57 7.11
C LYS A 19 1.92 14.04 7.45
N ALA A 20 2.66 13.28 8.26
CA ALA A 20 4.03 13.63 8.65
C ALA A 20 5.03 13.48 7.49
N VAL A 21 4.83 12.51 6.59
CA VAL A 21 5.72 12.25 5.45
C VAL A 21 5.23 12.93 4.15
N GLY A 22 3.98 13.40 4.09
CA GLY A 22 3.39 14.12 2.97
C GLY A 22 1.86 14.11 2.92
N THR A 23 1.29 13.72 1.77
CA THR A 23 -0.15 13.66 1.51
C THR A 23 -0.55 12.23 1.15
N CYS A 24 -1.75 11.80 1.58
CA CYS A 24 -2.36 10.53 1.20
C CYS A 24 -3.63 10.80 0.39
N ILE A 25 -3.82 10.05 -0.70
CA ILE A 25 -5.10 9.95 -1.39
C ILE A 25 -5.65 8.56 -1.12
N SER A 26 -6.68 8.50 -0.28
CA SER A 26 -7.39 7.26 0.01
C SER A 26 -8.32 6.91 -1.15
N VAL A 27 -8.07 5.76 -1.79
CA VAL A 27 -8.96 5.17 -2.79
C VAL A 27 -9.62 3.95 -2.18
N GLY A 28 -10.94 3.81 -2.38
CA GLY A 28 -11.70 2.69 -1.83
C GLY A 28 -11.27 1.34 -2.41
N VAL A 29 -11.59 0.27 -1.68
CA VAL A 29 -11.40 -1.11 -2.14
C VAL A 29 -12.16 -1.37 -3.44
N ASN A 30 -11.65 -2.27 -4.29
CA ASN A 30 -12.23 -2.62 -5.59
C ASN A 30 -12.36 -1.46 -6.59
N MET A 31 -11.66 -0.35 -6.37
CA MET A 31 -11.64 0.80 -7.29
C MET A 31 -10.29 0.95 -7.99
N THR A 32 -9.74 -0.15 -8.51
CA THR A 32 -8.40 -0.17 -9.15
C THR A 32 -8.27 0.87 -10.27
N ASP A 33 -9.32 1.11 -11.05
CA ASP A 33 -9.29 2.15 -12.09
C ASP A 33 -9.13 3.55 -11.55
N ARG A 34 -9.83 3.87 -10.46
CA ARG A 34 -9.69 5.16 -9.76
C ARG A 34 -8.33 5.27 -9.09
N LEU A 35 -7.72 4.16 -8.68
CA LEU A 35 -6.37 4.14 -8.14
C LEU A 35 -5.36 4.55 -9.21
N VAL A 36 -5.45 3.99 -10.42
CA VAL A 36 -4.59 4.40 -11.56
C VAL A 36 -4.75 5.89 -11.85
N ASP A 37 -5.98 6.39 -11.92
CA ASP A 37 -6.26 7.79 -12.21
C ASP A 37 -5.71 8.71 -11.11
N ALA A 38 -5.81 8.30 -9.83
CA ALA A 38 -5.23 9.01 -8.70
C ALA A 38 -3.70 9.09 -8.77
N PHE A 39 -3.02 8.00 -9.14
CA PHE A 39 -1.57 7.99 -9.35
C PHE A 39 -1.15 9.02 -10.41
N ARG A 40 -1.86 9.07 -11.54
CA ARG A 40 -1.54 10.00 -12.64
C ARG A 40 -1.87 11.45 -12.29
N PHE A 41 -3.02 11.69 -11.66
CA PHE A 41 -3.46 13.02 -11.26
C PHE A 41 -2.51 13.64 -10.23
N ALA A 42 -2.22 12.90 -9.16
CA ALA A 42 -1.43 13.42 -8.04
C ALA A 42 0.07 13.25 -8.23
N ARG A 43 0.51 12.57 -9.31
CA ARG A 43 1.91 12.13 -9.51
C ARG A 43 2.43 11.39 -8.27
N ALA A 44 1.59 10.50 -7.72
CA ALA A 44 1.91 9.77 -6.51
C ALA A 44 3.09 8.81 -6.77
N ASN A 45 3.97 8.65 -5.79
CA ASN A 45 5.22 7.90 -5.92
C ASN A 45 5.40 6.81 -4.87
N ALA A 46 4.37 6.54 -4.07
CA ALA A 46 4.35 5.49 -3.08
C ALA A 46 2.98 4.79 -3.05
N LEU A 47 2.98 3.48 -2.76
CA LEU A 47 1.79 2.65 -2.61
C LEU A 47 1.82 1.91 -1.28
N LEU A 48 0.72 1.94 -0.52
CA LEU A 48 0.47 1.04 0.61
C LEU A 48 -0.64 0.07 0.20
N CYS A 49 -0.40 -1.23 0.34
CA CYS A 49 -1.34 -2.26 -0.07
C CYS A 49 -1.08 -3.61 0.64
N THR A 50 -1.88 -4.63 0.32
CA THR A 50 -1.55 -5.99 0.75
C THR A 50 -0.39 -6.55 -0.07
N SER A 51 0.39 -7.49 0.50
CA SER A 51 1.63 -7.99 -0.13
C SER A 51 1.45 -8.55 -1.55
N SER A 52 0.30 -9.13 -1.87
CA SER A 52 -0.01 -9.67 -3.22
C SER A 52 -0.55 -8.62 -4.19
N TYR A 53 -1.07 -7.49 -3.71
CA TYR A 53 -1.76 -6.50 -4.52
C TYR A 53 -0.89 -5.85 -5.62
N PRO A 54 0.42 -5.60 -5.45
CA PRO A 54 1.22 -4.98 -6.51
C PRO A 54 1.18 -5.76 -7.83
N LEU A 55 1.19 -7.09 -7.78
CA LEU A 55 1.14 -7.92 -8.99
C LEU A 55 -0.25 -7.88 -9.65
N HIS A 56 -1.32 -7.87 -8.84
CA HIS A 56 -2.68 -7.63 -9.33
C HIS A 56 -2.81 -6.25 -9.98
N PHE A 57 -2.24 -5.21 -9.35
CA PHE A 57 -2.23 -3.84 -9.87
C PHE A 57 -1.45 -3.73 -11.19
N ALA A 58 -0.31 -4.41 -11.31
CA ALA A 58 0.44 -4.50 -12.56
C ALA A 58 -0.40 -5.08 -13.70
N GLY A 59 -1.16 -6.16 -13.44
CA GLY A 59 -2.09 -6.73 -14.42
C GLY A 59 -3.16 -5.74 -14.87
N ALA A 60 -3.74 -4.97 -13.93
CA ALA A 60 -4.72 -3.94 -14.25
C ALA A 60 -4.15 -2.78 -15.09
N LEU A 61 -2.89 -2.39 -14.83
CA LEU A 61 -2.19 -1.37 -15.63
C LEU A 61 -1.93 -1.87 -17.05
N GLN A 62 -1.47 -3.11 -17.19
CA GLN A 62 -1.22 -3.74 -18.49
C GLN A 62 -2.50 -3.85 -19.33
N GLN A 63 -3.64 -4.18 -18.71
CA GLN A 63 -4.94 -4.19 -19.40
C GLN A 63 -5.34 -2.81 -19.97
N ARG A 64 -4.80 -1.72 -19.40
CA ARG A 64 -4.98 -0.35 -19.89
C ARG A 64 -3.86 0.13 -20.80
N GLY A 65 -2.92 -0.75 -21.18
CA GLY A 65 -1.75 -0.41 -21.99
C GLY A 65 -0.75 0.52 -21.27
N ILE A 66 -0.76 0.53 -19.94
CA ILE A 66 0.14 1.34 -19.13
C ILE A 66 1.28 0.45 -18.65
N ASP A 67 2.52 0.86 -18.95
CA ASP A 67 3.71 0.23 -18.38
C ASP A 67 3.81 0.60 -16.88
N PRO A 68 3.81 -0.38 -15.95
CA PRO A 68 3.91 -0.12 -14.52
C PRO A 68 5.11 0.75 -14.11
N ARG A 69 6.23 0.66 -14.83
CA ARG A 69 7.44 1.46 -14.56
C ARG A 69 7.22 2.96 -14.81
N THR A 70 6.26 3.30 -15.68
CA THR A 70 5.96 4.71 -16.04
C THR A 70 5.10 5.44 -15.01
N LEU A 71 4.59 4.75 -13.98
CA LEU A 71 3.83 5.39 -12.90
C LEU A 71 4.70 6.29 -12.00
N GLY A 72 6.02 6.13 -12.02
CA GLY A 72 6.93 6.89 -11.16
C GLY A 72 6.92 6.43 -9.70
N LEU A 73 6.49 5.20 -9.43
CA LEU A 73 6.56 4.57 -8.12
C LEU A 73 8.01 4.43 -7.68
N LYS A 74 8.31 4.85 -6.45
CA LYS A 74 9.63 4.71 -5.82
C LYS A 74 9.62 3.72 -4.66
N ARG A 75 8.47 3.58 -4.00
CA ARG A 75 8.31 2.75 -2.80
C ARG A 75 6.96 2.05 -2.79
N ILE A 76 6.95 0.77 -2.47
CA ILE A 76 5.75 0.01 -2.17
C ILE A 76 5.88 -0.52 -0.75
N PHE A 77 4.83 -0.39 0.03
CA PHE A 77 4.70 -0.93 1.37
C PHE A 77 3.65 -2.03 1.32
N GLY A 78 4.07 -3.29 1.45
CA GLY A 78 3.23 -4.46 1.44
C GLY A 78 3.11 -5.05 2.84
N GLY A 79 1.91 -5.43 3.26
CA GLY A 79 1.66 -6.09 4.53
C GLY A 79 0.30 -6.77 4.59
N GLY A 80 -0.13 -7.19 5.77
CA GLY A 80 -1.47 -7.77 5.99
C GLY A 80 -1.61 -9.22 5.53
N GLU A 81 -0.68 -9.72 4.73
CA GLU A 81 -0.55 -11.11 4.33
C GLU A 81 0.93 -11.45 4.06
N PRO A 82 1.37 -12.71 4.20
CA PRO A 82 2.73 -13.12 3.86
C PRO A 82 3.04 -12.85 2.39
N GLY A 83 4.17 -12.21 2.09
CA GLY A 83 4.62 -12.08 0.70
C GLY A 83 5.77 -11.11 0.48
N ALA A 84 5.72 -9.89 1.01
CA ALA A 84 6.71 -8.85 0.69
C ALA A 84 8.13 -9.15 1.25
N ALA A 85 8.24 -10.03 2.24
CA ALA A 85 9.49 -10.56 2.76
C ALA A 85 10.03 -11.78 1.99
N ILE A 86 9.24 -12.41 1.12
CA ILE A 86 9.68 -13.55 0.30
C ILE A 86 10.59 -13.03 -0.82
N PRO A 87 11.86 -13.47 -0.92
CA PRO A 87 12.82 -12.90 -1.87
C PRO A 87 12.37 -12.91 -3.33
N SER A 88 11.76 -14.00 -3.80
CA SER A 88 11.28 -14.12 -5.18
C SER A 88 10.12 -13.17 -5.49
N VAL A 89 9.16 -13.05 -4.57
CA VAL A 89 8.01 -12.14 -4.70
C VAL A 89 8.48 -10.69 -4.68
N ARG A 90 9.38 -10.36 -3.75
CA ARG A 90 10.02 -9.04 -3.67
C ARG A 90 10.70 -8.67 -4.98
N GLN A 91 11.59 -9.53 -5.47
CA GLN A 91 12.32 -9.28 -6.70
C GLN A 91 11.36 -9.06 -7.89
N GLN A 92 10.34 -9.91 -8.02
CA GLN A 92 9.33 -9.78 -9.06
C GLN A 92 8.61 -8.42 -9.02
N ILE A 93 8.20 -7.96 -7.83
CA ILE A 93 7.50 -6.68 -7.66
C ILE A 93 8.45 -5.50 -7.93
N GLU A 94 9.66 -5.53 -7.38
CA GLU A 94 10.66 -4.48 -7.58
C GLU A 94 11.03 -4.35 -9.07
N ASP A 95 11.20 -5.46 -9.78
CA ASP A 95 11.44 -5.48 -11.23
C ASP A 95 10.22 -5.05 -12.04
N THR A 96 9.00 -5.31 -11.57
CA THR A 96 7.79 -4.91 -12.30
C THR A 96 7.62 -3.39 -12.30
N PHE A 97 7.91 -2.75 -11.16
CA PHE A 97 7.64 -1.32 -10.96
C PHE A 97 8.88 -0.42 -10.97
N ASP A 98 10.09 -0.97 -11.05
CA ASP A 98 11.36 -0.24 -10.91
C ASP A 98 11.44 0.53 -9.58
N CYS A 99 11.06 -0.13 -8.48
CA CYS A 99 10.90 0.50 -7.18
C CYS A 99 11.42 -0.39 -6.04
N ARG A 100 11.39 0.10 -4.80
CA ARG A 100 11.69 -0.71 -3.61
C ARG A 100 10.45 -1.17 -2.88
N LEU A 101 10.42 -2.45 -2.48
CA LEU A 101 9.37 -3.04 -1.68
C LEU A 101 9.79 -3.13 -0.21
N PHE A 102 8.91 -2.70 0.69
CA PHE A 102 9.08 -2.80 2.13
C PHE A 102 7.96 -3.67 2.69
N GLU A 103 8.33 -4.62 3.54
CA GLU A 103 7.35 -5.35 4.36
C GLU A 103 6.99 -4.44 5.53
N VAL A 104 5.69 -4.28 5.79
CA VAL A 104 5.18 -3.55 6.94
C VAL A 104 4.18 -4.41 7.69
N SER A 105 4.08 -4.20 9.01
CA SER A 105 3.05 -4.87 9.80
C SER A 105 1.68 -4.43 9.29
N GLY A 106 0.90 -5.38 8.76
CA GLY A 106 -0.49 -5.11 8.38
C GLY A 106 -1.43 -4.97 9.57
N ASN A 107 -0.95 -5.23 10.79
CA ASN A 107 -1.75 -5.06 11.99
C ASN A 107 -1.55 -3.64 12.55
N GLY A 108 -2.57 -2.79 12.39
CA GLY A 108 -2.58 -1.42 12.93
C GLY A 108 -2.52 -1.38 14.46
N ASP A 109 -3.03 -2.43 15.12
CA ASP A 109 -3.01 -2.59 16.58
C ASP A 109 -1.60 -2.86 17.11
N TYR A 110 -0.65 -3.19 16.24
CA TYR A 110 0.75 -3.36 16.65
C TYR A 110 1.30 -2.06 17.28
N SER A 111 0.91 -0.90 16.77
CA SER A 111 1.30 0.39 17.37
C SER A 111 0.68 0.57 18.75
N GLY A 112 -0.61 0.26 18.90
CA GLY A 112 -1.30 0.28 20.18
C GLY A 112 -0.71 -0.70 21.19
N LEU A 113 -0.39 -1.94 20.79
CA LEU A 113 0.20 -2.95 21.67
C LEU A 113 1.67 -2.68 22.03
N ALA A 114 2.44 -2.09 21.12
CA ALA A 114 3.85 -1.79 21.35
C ALA A 114 4.06 -0.58 22.28
N TRP A 115 3.10 0.35 22.32
CA TRP A 115 3.17 1.59 23.10
C TRP A 115 2.04 1.74 24.12
N ALA A 116 1.14 0.75 24.24
CA ALA A 116 0.17 0.71 25.32
C ALA A 116 0.94 0.62 26.63
N GLU A 117 1.05 1.78 27.29
CA GLU A 117 1.29 1.83 28.71
C GLU A 117 0.13 1.07 29.37
N CYS A 118 0.44 -0.11 29.92
CA CYS A 118 -0.41 -0.72 30.93
C CYS A 118 -0.60 0.25 32.09
#